data_AF-A0A5K0WPD6-F1
#
_entry.id   AF-A0A5K0WPD6-F1
#
_cell.length_a   1.000
_cell.length_b   1.000
_cell.length_c   1.000
_cell.angle_alpha   90.00
_cell.angle_beta   90.00
_cell.angle_gamma   90.00
#
_symmetry.space_group_name_H-M   'P 1'
#
loop_
_entity.id
_entity.type
_entity.pdbx_description
1 polymer ?
#
loop_
_entity_poly.entity_id
_entity_poly.type
_entity_poly.pdbx_seq_one_letter_code
_entity_poly.pdbx_strand_id
1 'polypeptide(L)' 'LGFLVDFLSHAAIVGFMAGAAVTIALQQLKGFLGIKKFTTKTDIVSVMRSVWQPVHHG' A
#
# COMPACT_ATOMS: atom_id res chain seq x y z
N LEU A 1 17.08 -11.45 28.10
CA LEU A 1 15.64 -11.27 27.78
C LEU A 1 15.33 -9.91 27.15
N GLY A 2 16.01 -8.82 27.52
CA GLY A 2 15.79 -7.49 26.92
C GLY A 2 16.13 -7.36 25.43
N PHE A 3 17.18 -8.03 24.93
CA PHE A 3 17.60 -7.97 23.52
C PHE A 3 16.52 -8.44 22.52
N LEU A 4 15.84 -9.56 22.82
CA LEU A 4 14.76 -10.08 21.99
C LEU A 4 13.54 -9.16 21.99
N VAL A 5 13.23 -8.55 23.14
CA VAL A 5 12.10 -7.62 23.27
C VAL A 5 12.37 -6.32 22.51
N ASP A 6 13.60 -5.81 22.56
CA ASP A 6 14.01 -4.61 21.83
C ASP A 6 14.00 -4.82 20.31
N PHE A 7 14.56 -5.95 19.85
CA PHE A 7 14.50 -6.35 18.42
C PHE A 7 13.06 -6.50 17.92
N LEU A 8 12.20 -7.15 18.73
CA LEU A 8 10.80 -7.33 18.38
C LEU A 8 10.03 -6.00 18.39
N SER A 9 10.29 -5.11 19.35
CA SER A 9 9.68 -3.76 19.37
C SER A 9 10.05 -2.96 18.13
N HIS A 10 11.34 -2.97 17.76
CA HIS A 10 11.81 -2.26 16.57
C HIS A 10 11.17 -2.83 15.30
N ALA A 11 11.16 -4.16 15.16
CA ALA A 11 10.54 -4.84 14.03
C ALA A 11 9.02 -4.59 13.96
N ALA A 12 8.34 -4.52 15.10
CA ALA A 12 6.90 -4.24 15.16
C ALA A 12 6.57 -2.80 14.72
N ILE A 13 7.33 -1.81 15.22
CA ILE A 13 7.13 -0.40 14.86
C ILE A 13 7.45 -0.19 13.38
N VAL A 14 8.58 -0.72 12.90
CA VAL A 14 8.98 -0.64 11.49
C VAL A 14 7.99 -1.37 10.59
N GLY A 15 7.53 -2.57 10.99
CA GLY A 15 6.53 -3.34 10.24
C GLY A 15 5.18 -2.62 10.15
N PHE A 16 4.73 -2.00 11.25
CA PHE A 16 3.51 -1.20 11.26
C PHE A 16 3.65 0.05 10.37
N MET A 17 4.77 0.79 10.50
CA MET A 17 5.05 1.97 9.70
C MET A 17 5.14 1.63 8.21
N ALA A 18 5.78 0.52 7.85
CA ALA A 18 5.86 0.04 6.46
C ALA A 18 4.48 -0.35 5.91
N GLY A 19 3.65 -1.05 6.70
CA GLY A 19 2.27 -1.36 6.32
C GLY A 19 1.43 -0.11 6.08
N ALA A 20 1.54 0.89 6.96
CA ALA A 20 0.91 2.19 6.78
C ALA A 20 1.41 2.90 5.51
N ALA A 21 2.72 2.93 5.26
CA ALA A 21 3.30 3.56 4.08
C ALA A 21 2.79 2.92 2.77
N VAL A 22 2.68 1.58 2.70
CA VAL A 22 2.14 0.89 1.52
C VAL A 22 0.68 1.26 1.27
N THR A 23 -0.15 1.29 2.31
CA THR A 23 -1.57 1.67 2.16
C THR A 23 -1.74 3.13 1.75
N ILE A 24 -0.91 4.04 2.25
CA ILE A 24 -0.87 5.44 1.85
C ILE A 24 -0.41 5.57 0.40
N ALA A 25 0.66 4.88 0.00
CA ALA A 25 1.16 4.91 -1.38
C ALA A 25 0.09 4.45 -2.38
N LEU A 26 -0.69 3.41 -2.05
CA LEU A 26 -1.82 2.97 -2.85
C LEU A 26 -2.93 4.03 -2.94
N GLN A 27 -3.20 4.77 -1.86
CA GLN A 27 -4.15 5.87 -1.87
C GLN A 27 -3.67 7.06 -2.71
N GLN A 28 -2.38 7.40 -2.64
CA GLN A 28 -1.77 8.44 -3.47
C GLN A 28 -1.79 8.05 -4.95
N LEU A 29 -1.49 6.79 -5.26
CA LEU A 29 -1.53 6.24 -6.62
C LEU A 29 -2.95 6.26 -7.21
N LYS A 30 -3.99 5.99 -6.40
CA LYS A 30 -5.40 6.22 -6.82
C LYS A 30 -5.69 7.68 -7.14
N GLY A 31 -5.21 8.59 -6.29
CA GLY A 31 -5.36 10.03 -6.50
C GLY A 31 -4.69 10.48 -7.80
N PHE A 32 -3.49 9.96 -8.08
CA PHE A 32 -2.77 10.20 -9.33
C PHE A 32 -3.53 9.71 -10.56
N LEU A 33 -4.20 8.55 -10.48
CA LEU A 33 -4.99 7.97 -11.57
C LEU A 33 -6.42 8.53 -11.70
N GLY A 34 -6.84 9.47 -10.83
CA GLY A 34 -8.11 10.17 -10.94
C GLY A 34 -9.37 9.37 -10.57
N ILE A 35 -9.23 8.23 -9.88
CA ILE A 35 -10.35 7.33 -9.54
C ILE A 35 -11.12 7.89 -8.32
N LYS A 36 -12.27 8.55 -8.57
CA LYS A 36 -13.07 9.25 -7.53
C LYS A 36 -14.21 8.42 -6.89
N LYS A 37 -14.65 7.31 -7.49
CA LYS A 37 -15.73 6.46 -6.94
C LYS A 37 -15.17 5.26 -6.19
N PHE A 38 -15.25 5.30 -4.86
CA PHE A 38 -14.82 4.23 -3.96
C PHE A 38 -15.90 3.16 -3.78
N THR A 39 -15.55 1.92 -4.06
CA THR A 39 -16.29 0.73 -3.61
C THR A 39 -15.26 -0.19 -2.95
N THR A 40 -15.38 -0.31 -1.63
CA THR A 40 -14.34 -0.79 -0.68
C THR A 40 -13.87 -2.22 -0.91
N LYS A 41 -14.51 -2.99 -1.80
CA LYS A 41 -14.24 -4.44 -1.97
C LYS A 41 -13.28 -4.79 -3.12
N THR A 42 -12.90 -3.83 -3.98
CA THR A 42 -12.12 -4.14 -5.21
C THR A 42 -10.96 -3.17 -5.45
N ASP A 43 -10.60 -2.40 -4.42
CA ASP A 43 -9.82 -1.17 -4.50
C ASP A 43 -8.33 -1.36 -4.79
N ILE A 44 -7.67 -2.34 -4.16
CA ILE A 44 -6.25 -2.68 -4.43
C ILE A 44 -6.12 -3.30 -5.82
N VAL A 45 -7.05 -4.19 -6.17
CA VAL A 45 -7.09 -4.84 -7.49
C VAL A 45 -7.32 -3.82 -8.60
N SER A 46 -8.16 -2.81 -8.37
CA SER A 46 -8.42 -1.73 -9.33
C SER A 46 -7.20 -0.84 -9.56
N VAL A 47 -6.44 -0.50 -8.50
CA VAL A 47 -5.15 0.21 -8.62
C VAL A 47 -4.15 -0.62 -9.41
N MET A 48 -3.96 -1.87 -9.03
CA MET A 48 -3.00 -2.77 -9.69
C MET A 48 -3.36 -2.99 -11.16
N ARG A 49 -4.65 -3.12 -11.50
CA ARG A 49 -5.11 -3.20 -12.90
C ARG A 49 -4.87 -1.90 -13.66
N SER A 50 -5.13 -0.74 -13.05
CA SER A 50 -4.93 0.57 -13.70
C SER A 50 -3.45 0.87 -13.95
N VAL A 51 -2.54 0.34 -13.13
CA VAL A 51 -1.08 0.40 -13.37
C VAL A 51 -0.65 -0.51 -14.52
N TRP A 52 -1.32 -1.66 -14.70
CA TRP A 52 -0.95 -2.65 -15.72
C TRP A 52 -1.57 -2.38 -17.11
N GLN A 53 -2.74 -1.72 -17.19
CA GLN A 53 -3.38 -1.41 -18.47
C GLN A 53 -2.55 -0.55 -19.46
N PRO A 54 -1.75 0.44 -19.02
CA PRO A 54 -0.89 1.21 -19.90
C PRO A 54 0.31 0.43 -20.44
N VAL A 55 0.71 -0.68 -19.82
CA VAL A 55 1.92 -1.44 -20.19
C VAL A 55 1.73 -2.28 -21.46
N HIS A 56 0.48 -2.55 -21.87
CA HIS A 56 0.16 -3.35 -23.07
C HIS A 56 -0.39 -2.54 -24.26
N HIS A 57 -0.34 -1.21 -24.22
CA HIS A 57 -0.63 -0.35 -25.37
C HIS A 57 0.57 0.59 -25.64
N GLY A 58 1.71 -0.03 -25.90
CA GLY A 58 2.94 0.56 -26.41
C GLY A 58 3.76 -0.53 -27.07
#